data_AF-A0A537XTL9-F1
#
_entry.id   AF-A0A537XTL9-F1
#
_cell.length_a   1.000
_cell.length_b   1.000
_cell.length_c   1.000
_cell.angle_alpha   90.00
_cell.angle_beta   90.00
_cell.angle_gamma   90.00
#
_symmetry.space_group_name_H-M   'P 1'
#
loop_
_entity.id
_entity.type
_entity.pdbx_description
1 polymer ?
#
loop_
_entity_poly.entity_id
_entity_poly.type
_entity_poly.pdbx_seq_one_letter_code
_entity_poly.pdbx_strand_id
1 'polypeptide(L)'
;MAEIVTIQGKQYPKRNPLGVLGLTLITLGIYGLYWYYKINEEIKSFANDETISPVRSLMAFIFGWIILVPPFIAMYNTAKHVQEMEQRAGVQQQIEPALTVIFMLLISIVNGLYVQEHLNRVWDRAAGQQAPIAPPMPPPPPAIPPG
;
A
#
# COMPACT_ATOMS: atom_id res chain seq x y z
N MET A 1 -16.89 -7.87 35.88
CA MET A 1 -15.75 -8.61 36.47
C MET A 1 -15.26 -9.58 35.40
N ALA A 2 -13.94 -9.67 35.15
CA ALA A 2 -13.43 -10.70 34.24
C ALA A 2 -13.65 -12.07 34.90
N GLU A 3 -14.30 -12.99 34.19
CA GLU A 3 -14.48 -14.36 34.67
C GLU A 3 -13.10 -15.01 34.67
N ILE A 4 -12.59 -15.36 35.86
CA ILE A 4 -11.30 -16.05 35.98
C ILE A 4 -11.59 -17.55 35.99
N VAL A 5 -10.97 -18.27 35.07
CA VAL A 5 -11.08 -19.73 35.00
C VAL A 5 -9.80 -20.33 35.54
N THR A 6 -9.90 -21.25 36.50
CA THR A 6 -8.75 -21.97 37.03
C THR A 6 -8.59 -23.27 36.27
N ILE A 7 -7.47 -23.46 35.59
CA ILE A 7 -7.15 -24.68 34.87
C ILE A 7 -5.80 -25.19 35.39
N GLN A 8 -5.78 -26.42 35.91
CA GLN A 8 -4.58 -27.04 36.49
C GLN A 8 -3.87 -26.16 37.56
N GLY A 9 -4.65 -25.48 38.41
CA GLY A 9 -4.11 -24.62 39.48
C GLY A 9 -3.59 -23.25 39.00
N LYS A 10 -3.63 -22.95 37.70
CA LYS A 10 -3.31 -21.62 37.14
C LYS A 10 -4.59 -20.87 36.78
N GLN A 11 -4.60 -19.56 37.02
CA GLN A 11 -5.74 -18.68 36.74
C GLN A 11 -5.60 -18.02 35.37
N TYR A 12 -6.64 -18.10 34.55
CA TYR A 12 -6.71 -17.50 33.21
C TYR A 12 -7.88 -16.52 33.13
N PRO A 13 -7.65 -15.26 32.74
CA PRO A 13 -8.73 -14.28 32.60
C PRO A 13 -9.50 -14.50 31.30
N LYS A 14 -10.80 -14.76 31.39
CA LYS A 14 -11.70 -14.80 30.23
C LYS A 14 -12.01 -13.38 29.79
N ARG A 15 -11.52 -13.02 28.61
CA ARG A 15 -11.68 -11.69 28.00
C ARG A 15 -12.91 -11.69 27.08
N ASN A 16 -13.70 -10.62 27.11
CA ASN A 16 -14.78 -10.44 26.15
C ASN A 16 -14.18 -10.08 24.77
N PRO A 17 -14.46 -10.85 23.69
CA PRO A 17 -13.95 -10.56 22.34
C PRO A 17 -14.24 -9.13 21.87
N LEU A 18 -15.44 -8.61 22.12
CA LEU A 18 -15.80 -7.24 21.74
C LEU A 18 -15.06 -6.19 22.56
N GLY A 19 -14.77 -6.48 23.83
CA GLY A 19 -13.96 -5.60 24.68
C GLY A 19 -12.51 -5.50 24.19
N VAL A 20 -11.95 -6.61 23.73
CA VAL A 20 -10.60 -6.63 23.14
C VAL A 20 -10.55 -5.80 21.86
N LEU A 21 -11.52 -5.98 20.96
CA LEU A 21 -11.62 -5.18 19.74
C LEU A 21 -11.81 -3.69 20.06
N GLY A 22 -12.75 -3.36 20.95
CA GLY A 22 -13.02 -1.98 21.34
C GLY A 22 -11.79 -1.28 21.93
N LEU A 23 -11.10 -1.93 22.87
CA LEU A 23 -9.87 -1.38 23.46
C LEU A 23 -8.73 -1.27 22.44
N THR A 24 -8.62 -2.24 21.52
CA THR A 24 -7.64 -2.17 20.42
C THR A 24 -7.90 -0.95 19.56
N LEU A 25 -9.15 -0.67 19.19
CA LEU A 25 -9.49 0.52 18.39
C LEU A 25 -9.29 1.82 19.16
N ILE A 26 -9.75 1.90 20.42
CA ILE A 26 -9.64 3.11 21.27
C ILE A 26 -8.16 3.47 21.50
N THR A 27 -7.29 2.48 21.64
CA THR A 27 -5.85 2.68 21.86
C THR A 27 -5.03 2.67 20.57
N LEU A 28 -5.68 2.77 19.41
CA LEU A 28 -5.03 2.79 18.08
C LEU A 28 -4.06 1.61 17.87
N GLY A 29 -4.44 0.42 18.34
CA GLY A 29 -3.68 -0.82 18.18
C GLY A 29 -2.74 -1.16 19.34
N ILE A 30 -2.42 -0.22 20.25
CA ILE A 30 -1.46 -0.44 21.34
C ILE A 30 -1.94 -1.54 22.29
N TYR A 31 -3.22 -1.51 22.68
CA TYR A 31 -3.80 -2.58 23.50
C TYR A 31 -3.79 -3.92 22.77
N GLY A 32 -3.96 -3.92 21.44
CA GLY A 32 -3.88 -5.13 20.62
C GLY A 32 -2.50 -5.79 20.72
N LEU A 33 -1.41 -5.01 20.70
CA LEU A 33 -0.05 -5.51 20.88
C LEU A 33 0.17 -6.08 22.28
N TYR A 34 -0.29 -5.36 23.32
CA TYR A 34 -0.24 -5.85 24.70
C TYR A 34 -1.02 -7.15 24.88
N TRP A 35 -2.25 -7.20 24.35
CA TRP A 35 -3.10 -8.38 24.39
C TRP A 35 -2.44 -9.54 23.65
N TYR A 36 -1.88 -9.31 22.46
CA TYR A 36 -1.20 -10.32 21.66
C TYR A 36 0.00 -10.94 22.41
N TYR A 37 0.80 -10.12 23.09
CA TYR A 37 1.86 -10.61 23.97
C TYR A 37 1.29 -11.48 25.10
N LYS A 38 0.26 -10.97 25.80
CA LYS A 38 -0.34 -11.64 26.96
C LYS A 38 -0.97 -12.99 26.61
N ILE A 39 -1.66 -13.10 25.47
CA ILE A 39 -2.23 -14.39 25.06
C ILE A 39 -1.15 -15.41 24.75
N ASN A 40 -0.01 -15.01 24.16
CA ASN A 40 1.09 -15.94 23.89
C ASN A 40 1.76 -16.40 25.20
N GLU A 41 1.84 -15.55 26.22
CA GLU A 41 2.32 -15.92 27.56
C GLU A 41 1.37 -16.92 28.24
N GLU A 42 0.06 -16.72 28.11
CA GLU A 42 -0.95 -17.65 28.63
C GLU A 42 -0.93 -18.99 27.88
N ILE A 43 -0.81 -18.96 26.55
CA ILE A 43 -0.68 -20.18 25.72
C ILE A 43 0.59 -20.95 26.10
N LYS A 44 1.74 -20.27 26.25
CA LYS A 44 2.98 -20.87 26.73
C LYS A 44 2.77 -21.56 28.08
N SER A 45 2.17 -20.84 29.03
CA SER A 45 1.93 -21.33 30.40
C SER A 45 0.96 -22.50 30.45
N PHE A 46 -0.05 -22.50 29.58
CA PHE A 46 -1.06 -23.56 29.47
C PHE A 46 -0.51 -24.80 28.77
N ALA A 47 0.23 -24.62 27.68
CA ALA A 47 0.84 -25.71 26.91
C ALA A 47 2.08 -26.30 27.61
N ASN A 48 2.65 -25.59 28.58
CA ASN A 48 3.93 -25.91 29.22
C ASN A 48 5.05 -26.12 28.18
N ASP A 49 5.03 -25.29 27.13
CA ASP A 49 5.90 -25.39 25.98
C ASP A 49 6.88 -24.22 25.92
N GLU A 50 8.14 -24.48 26.28
CA GLU A 50 9.21 -23.49 26.28
C GLU A 50 9.65 -23.03 24.89
N THR A 51 9.22 -23.71 23.82
CA THR A 51 9.49 -23.27 22.44
C THR A 51 8.67 -22.03 22.06
N ILE A 52 7.55 -21.79 22.74
CA ILE A 52 6.71 -20.61 22.55
C ILE A 52 7.38 -19.41 23.21
N SER A 53 7.73 -18.42 22.40
CA SER A 53 8.29 -17.15 22.88
C SER A 53 7.32 -16.01 22.57
N PRO A 54 6.60 -15.48 23.57
CA PRO A 54 5.67 -14.36 23.40
C PRO A 54 6.35 -13.12 22.80
N VAL A 55 7.59 -12.86 23.21
CA VAL A 55 8.42 -11.76 22.67
C VAL A 55 8.72 -12.00 21.19
N ARG A 56 9.15 -13.22 20.80
CA ARG A 56 9.46 -13.53 19.40
C ARG A 56 8.23 -13.39 18.50
N SER A 57 7.08 -13.90 18.94
CA SER A 57 5.81 -13.75 18.22
C SER A 57 5.45 -12.27 18.05
N LEU A 58 5.53 -11.47 19.13
CA LEU A 58 5.24 -10.04 19.07
C LEU A 58 6.19 -9.30 18.11
N MET A 59 7.49 -9.59 18.17
CA MET A 59 8.47 -8.98 17.27
C MET A 59 8.19 -9.36 15.82
N ALA A 60 7.93 -10.63 15.53
CA ALA A 60 7.56 -11.07 14.18
C ALA A 60 6.32 -10.34 13.66
N PHE A 61 5.32 -10.11 14.51
CA PHE A 61 4.12 -9.36 14.15
C PHE A 61 4.43 -7.88 13.83
N ILE A 62 5.21 -7.20 14.68
CA ILE A 62 5.57 -5.79 14.49
C ILE A 62 6.42 -5.61 13.22
N PHE A 63 7.49 -6.41 13.06
CA PHE A 63 8.35 -6.32 11.89
C PHE A 63 7.64 -6.75 10.61
N GLY A 64 6.78 -7.77 10.68
CA GLY A 64 5.92 -8.16 9.57
C GLY A 64 5.06 -6.99 9.08
N TRP A 65 4.45 -6.23 9.99
CA TRP A 65 3.68 -5.04 9.64
C TRP A 65 4.54 -3.93 9.04
N ILE A 66 5.72 -3.67 9.61
CA ILE A 66 6.68 -2.66 9.11
C ILE A 66 7.15 -3.00 7.70
N ILE A 67 7.28 -4.27 7.34
CA ILE A 67 7.69 -4.69 5.99
C ILE A 67 6.50 -4.67 5.03
N LEU A 68 5.32 -5.08 5.51
CA LEU A 68 4.14 -5.26 4.66
C LEU A 68 3.49 -3.93 4.24
N VAL A 69 3.44 -2.92 5.11
CA VAL A 69 2.70 -1.67 4.84
C VAL A 69 3.40 -0.72 3.84
N PRO A 70 4.72 -0.46 3.91
CA PRO A 70 5.36 0.54 3.06
C PRO A 70 5.18 0.34 1.55
N PRO A 71 5.21 -0.90 0.99
CA PRO A 71 4.94 -1.13 -0.42
C PRO A 71 3.57 -0.61 -0.90
N PHE A 72 2.52 -0.71 -0.07
CA PHE A 72 1.19 -0.19 -0.43
C PHE A 72 1.16 1.34 -0.45
N ILE A 73 1.81 1.98 0.52
CA ILE A 73 1.95 3.44 0.56
C ILE A 73 2.77 3.92 -0.65
N ALA A 74 3.85 3.23 -0.97
CA ALA A 74 4.68 3.53 -2.13
C ALA A 74 3.88 3.45 -3.43
N MET A 75 3.11 2.38 -3.62
CA MET A 75 2.24 2.21 -4.80
C MET A 75 1.17 3.31 -4.89
N TYR A 76 0.49 3.61 -3.79
CA TYR A 76 -0.49 4.71 -3.74
C TYR A 76 0.14 6.05 -4.15
N ASN A 77 1.33 6.35 -3.62
CA ASN A 77 2.07 7.56 -3.96
C ASN A 77 2.50 7.54 -5.43
N THR A 78 3.00 6.43 -5.96
CA THR A 78 3.35 6.28 -7.39
C THR A 78 2.13 6.58 -8.28
N ALA A 79 0.98 6.01 -7.97
CA ALA A 79 -0.25 6.26 -8.71
C ALA A 79 -0.68 7.74 -8.63
N LYS A 80 -0.49 8.40 -7.48
CA LYS A 80 -0.73 9.84 -7.34
C LYS A 80 0.17 10.68 -8.25
N HIS A 81 1.46 10.34 -8.37
CA HIS A 81 2.36 11.02 -9.31
C HIS A 81 1.90 10.84 -10.77
N VAL A 82 1.42 9.64 -11.14
CA VAL A 82 0.84 9.40 -12.47
C VAL A 82 -0.42 10.24 -12.68
N GLN A 83 -1.29 10.33 -11.68
CA GLN A 83 -2.49 11.16 -11.70
C GLN A 83 -2.16 12.64 -11.94
N GLU A 84 -1.13 13.16 -11.26
CA GLU A 84 -0.66 14.53 -11.45
C GLU A 84 -0.11 14.76 -12.87
N MET A 85 0.59 13.77 -13.44
CA MET A 85 1.04 13.84 -14.84
C MET A 85 -0.14 13.86 -15.82
N GLU A 86 -1.15 13.03 -15.60
CA GLU A 86 -2.37 12.98 -16.40
C GLU A 86 -3.15 14.30 -16.34
N GLN A 87 -3.28 14.91 -15.17
CA GLN A 87 -3.88 16.23 -15.00
C GLN A 87 -3.14 17.30 -15.80
N ARG A 88 -1.81 17.32 -15.73
CA ARG A 88 -0.97 18.27 -16.49
C ARG A 88 -1.06 18.05 -18.00
N ALA A 89 -1.16 16.80 -18.44
CA ALA A 89 -1.35 16.43 -19.85
C ALA A 89 -2.81 16.58 -20.33
N GLY A 90 -3.73 16.98 -19.46
CA GLY A 90 -5.15 17.13 -19.75
C GLY A 90 -5.87 15.81 -20.06
N VAL A 91 -5.34 14.66 -19.62
CA VAL A 91 -5.98 13.35 -19.79
C VAL A 91 -7.29 13.33 -19.00
N GLN A 92 -8.40 13.04 -19.69
CA GLN A 92 -9.73 13.10 -19.07
C GLN A 92 -9.95 11.98 -18.06
N GLN A 93 -9.48 10.76 -18.38
CA GLN A 93 -9.63 9.59 -17.53
C GLN A 93 -8.36 9.38 -16.71
N GLN A 94 -8.39 9.88 -15.49
CA GLN A 94 -7.26 9.81 -14.57
C GLN A 94 -7.20 8.47 -13.85
N ILE A 95 -5.99 8.07 -13.47
CA ILE A 95 -5.74 6.92 -12.61
C ILE A 95 -6.35 7.16 -11.24
N GLU A 96 -6.91 6.10 -10.66
CA GLU A 96 -7.43 6.12 -9.29
C GLU A 96 -6.42 5.44 -8.35
N PRO A 97 -5.70 6.20 -7.50
CA PRO A 97 -4.63 5.64 -6.67
C PRO A 97 -5.09 4.50 -5.75
N ALA A 98 -6.30 4.59 -5.20
CA ALA A 98 -6.86 3.52 -4.35
C ALA A 98 -7.03 2.19 -5.11
N LEU A 99 -7.37 2.22 -6.40
CA LEU A 99 -7.49 1.01 -7.21
C LEU A 99 -6.17 0.29 -7.39
N THR A 100 -5.05 1.02 -7.50
CA THR A 100 -3.71 0.40 -7.60
C THR A 100 -3.35 -0.40 -6.34
N VAL A 101 -3.76 0.07 -5.16
CA VAL A 101 -3.57 -0.63 -3.88
C VAL A 101 -4.44 -1.89 -3.81
N ILE A 102 -5.70 -1.80 -4.26
CA ILE A 102 -6.61 -2.95 -4.33
C ILE A 102 -6.11 -4.00 -5.32
N PHE A 103 -5.66 -3.60 -6.52
CA PHE A 103 -5.10 -4.54 -7.50
C PHE A 103 -3.79 -5.14 -7.03
N MET A 104 -2.95 -4.40 -6.30
CA MET A 104 -1.77 -4.97 -5.67
C MET A 104 -2.11 -6.09 -4.66
N LEU A 105 -3.23 -5.98 -3.94
CA LEU A 105 -3.70 -7.02 -3.02
C LEU A 105 -4.29 -8.24 -3.74
N LEU A 106 -5.05 -8.02 -4.81
CA LEU A 106 -5.85 -9.08 -5.45
C LEU A 106 -5.14 -9.74 -6.65
N ILE A 107 -4.52 -8.95 -7.53
CA ILE A 107 -3.96 -9.40 -8.81
C ILE A 107 -2.78 -8.49 -9.22
N SER A 108 -1.57 -8.79 -8.74
CA SER A 108 -0.37 -7.97 -8.99
C SER A 108 -0.09 -7.71 -10.48
N ILE A 109 -0.38 -8.69 -11.36
CA ILE A 109 -0.22 -8.55 -12.82
C ILE A 109 -1.10 -7.44 -13.40
N VAL A 110 -2.36 -7.36 -12.95
CA VAL A 110 -3.32 -6.35 -13.43
C VAL A 110 -2.88 -4.95 -13.04
N ASN A 111 -2.28 -4.79 -11.87
CA ASN A 111 -1.77 -3.49 -11.42
C ASN A 111 -0.71 -2.93 -12.39
N GLY A 112 0.22 -3.77 -12.84
CA GLY A 112 1.24 -3.37 -13.80
C GLY A 112 0.65 -2.91 -15.14
N LEU A 113 -0.32 -3.66 -15.68
CA LEU A 113 -1.01 -3.29 -16.92
C LEU A 113 -1.78 -1.97 -16.78
N TYR A 114 -2.51 -1.81 -15.67
CA TYR A 114 -3.31 -0.63 -15.38
C TYR A 114 -2.45 0.63 -15.28
N VAL A 115 -1.38 0.60 -14.48
CA VAL A 115 -0.46 1.75 -14.34
C VAL A 115 0.22 2.06 -15.68
N GLN A 116 0.65 1.05 -16.42
CA GLN A 116 1.30 1.23 -17.72
C GLN A 116 0.36 1.88 -18.75
N GLU A 117 -0.91 1.50 -18.78
CA GLU A 117 -1.91 2.08 -19.69
C GLU A 117 -2.11 3.58 -19.42
N HIS A 118 -2.19 3.97 -18.14
CA HIS A 118 -2.29 5.38 -17.73
C HIS A 118 -1.03 6.18 -18.11
N LEU A 119 0.17 5.60 -17.91
CA LEU A 119 1.41 6.22 -18.38
C LEU A 119 1.41 6.40 -19.91
N ASN A 120 0.98 5.39 -20.66
CA ASN A 120 0.91 5.45 -22.12
C ASN A 120 -0.01 6.57 -22.61
N ARG A 121 -1.17 6.80 -21.96
CA ARG A 121 -2.04 7.94 -22.27
C ARG A 121 -1.35 9.29 -22.11
N VAL A 122 -0.51 9.45 -21.07
CA VAL A 122 0.28 10.67 -20.88
C VAL A 122 1.26 10.84 -22.03
N TRP A 123 1.97 9.77 -22.42
CA TRP A 123 2.90 9.80 -23.55
C TRP A 123 2.22 10.14 -24.87
N ASP A 124 1.06 9.54 -25.16
CA ASP A 124 0.29 9.81 -26.38
C ASP A 124 -0.18 11.27 -26.47
N ARG A 125 -0.64 11.84 -25.34
CA ARG A 125 -1.02 13.25 -25.27
C ARG A 125 0.17 14.18 -25.45
N ALA A 126 1.30 13.88 -24.81
CA ALA A 126 2.51 14.68 -24.94
C ALA A 126 3.08 14.63 -26.36
N ALA A 127 3.09 13.45 -26.99
CA ALA A 127 3.53 13.27 -28.38
C ALA A 127 2.58 13.97 -29.37
N GLY A 128 1.26 13.91 -29.16
CA GLY A 128 0.30 14.63 -30.00
C GLY A 128 0.41 16.16 -29.91
N GLN A 129 0.89 16.70 -28.78
CA GLN A 129 1.21 18.12 -28.64
C GLN A 129 2.54 18.51 -29.30
N GLN A 130 3.49 17.58 -29.38
CA GLN A 130 4.73 17.70 -30.14
C GLN A 130 4.50 17.25 -31.59
N ALA A 131 3.76 18.04 -32.39
CA ALA A 131 3.71 17.80 -33.84
C ALA A 131 5.14 17.66 -34.41
N PRO A 132 5.38 16.78 -35.40
CA PRO A 132 6.71 16.56 -35.94
C PRO A 132 7.29 17.89 -36.41
N ILE A 133 8.52 18.19 -35.98
CA ILE A 133 9.28 19.33 -36.50
C ILE A 133 9.30 19.13 -38.02
N ALA A 134 8.57 19.98 -38.75
CA ALA A 134 8.59 19.94 -40.21
C ALA A 134 10.06 20.02 -40.64
N PRO A 135 10.54 19.16 -41.56
CA PRO A 135 11.90 19.24 -42.04
C PRO A 135 12.18 20.69 -42.46
N PRO A 136 13.36 21.25 -42.14
CA PRO A 136 13.67 22.64 -42.44
C PRO A 136 13.36 22.90 -43.92
N MET A 137 12.52 23.90 -44.19
CA MET A 137 12.16 24.24 -45.56
C MET A 137 13.44 24.44 -46.37
N PRO A 138 13.54 23.87 -47.58
CA PRO A 138 14.69 24.12 -48.44
C PRO A 138 14.84 25.64 -48.63
N PRO A 139 16.09 26.16 -48.62
CA PRO A 139 16.33 27.59 -48.72
C PRO A 139 15.64 28.15 -49.97
N PRO A 140 15.05 29.35 -49.90
CA PRO A 140 14.38 29.95 -51.04
C PRO A 140 15.36 30.06 -52.22
N PRO A 141 14.91 29.79 -53.46
CA PRO A 141 15.77 29.88 -54.63
C PRO A 141 16.38 31.30 -54.72
N PRO A 142 17.65 31.42 -55.16
CA PRO A 142 18.33 32.70 -55.26
C PRO A 142 17.47 33.68 -56.06
N ALA A 143 17.22 34.87 -55.50
CA ALA A 143 16.51 35.92 -56.22
C ALA A 143 17.30 36.25 -57.48
N ILE A 144 16.71 35.99 -58.65
CA ILE A 144 17.29 36.34 -59.94
C ILE A 144 17.29 37.87 -60.02
N PRO A 145 18.46 38.53 -60.14
CA PRO A 145 18.50 39.98 -60.29
C PRO A 145 17.84 40.37 -61.62
N PRO A 146 17.08 41.47 -61.67
CA PRO A 146 16.50 41.95 -62.91
C PRO A 146 17.63 42.33 -63.89
N GLY A 147 17.63 41.71 -65.07
CA GLY A 147 18.47 42.05 -66.21
C GLY A 147 17.70 42.87 -67.23
#